data_AF-A0A7R9UCY2-F1
#
_entry.id   AF-A0A7R9UCY2-F1
#
_cell.length_a   1.000
_cell.length_b   1.000
_cell.length_c   1.000
_cell.angle_alpha   90.00
_cell.angle_beta   90.00
_cell.angle_gamma   90.00
#
_symmetry.space_group_name_H-M   'P 1'
#
loop_
_entity.id
_entity.type
_entity.pdbx_description
1 polymer ?
#
loop_
_entity_poly.entity_id
_entity_poly.type
_entity_poly.pdbx_seq_one_letter_code
_entity_poly.pdbx_strand_id
1 'polypeptide(L)'
;GKPYGESPPHPYQEAEDAFQNIRNEGNNQAIIICGESGAGKTETTKLMLQYLATVARRGEAGSGTEDLGERLVGSNPLMEAFGNAKTLRNHNSSRFGKFTQLNYDNMFTICGGEIKTFLLEKARVVEPSQGERNYHIFYQLAQGLTAEEREAFHVGFPETFRLCNMGETLYVSERIDDGGEWENTLTAMTQLGISAAEQREIKNVLAALLHMGNLDFTENNLLADGRTEACSVVDGEVTVEGVAEMLGTSPANLKKAITARMITSGRGSVAVKHLTRSECVNNVKGCIKFLYTHLFSWLVRKINYEHGNMNTVDVPTCFIGILDIFGFEIMRLNSFEQFCINFANEALQQHFNQHIFVLEQEQYRVEALDTAVVSFKDNQPIIDLVAGTPSLLQLLEVQAVLNTMTSVDNFVRSAHKEFKQHPNYTRPKGDQPAFTISHFAGEVYYDATEFIAKNNDSLTGDLVELFKVRSNTFVMNILNSRPKELQSEGEPGYIPEDGVKPKEDPELDLPLPPKKAGRS
;
A
#
# COMPACT_ATOMS: atom_id res chain seq x y z
N GLY A 1 31.72 7.96 9.39
CA GLY A 1 31.61 7.10 10.58
C GLY A 1 32.96 6.53 10.94
N LYS A 2 33.02 5.67 11.96
CA LYS A 2 34.15 4.75 12.13
C LYS A 2 33.95 3.54 11.18
N PRO A 3 35.02 2.84 10.77
CA PRO A 3 34.91 1.61 9.99
C PRO A 3 34.04 0.54 10.67
N TYR A 4 33.45 -0.34 9.87
CA TYR A 4 32.71 -1.52 10.34
C TYR A 4 33.54 -2.33 11.35
N GLY A 5 32.92 -2.70 12.48
CA GLY A 5 33.56 -3.46 13.55
C GLY A 5 34.35 -2.65 14.59
N GLU A 6 34.54 -1.33 14.40
CA GLU A 6 35.20 -0.46 15.41
C GLU A 6 34.22 0.16 16.44
N SER A 7 32.92 0.00 16.22
CA SER A 7 31.86 0.41 17.14
C SER A 7 30.89 -0.75 17.40
N PRO A 8 30.14 -0.75 18.52
CA PRO A 8 29.07 -1.71 18.73
C PRO A 8 28.06 -1.69 17.57
N PRO A 9 27.44 -2.83 17.22
CA PRO A 9 26.43 -2.90 16.17
C PRO A 9 25.33 -1.85 16.36
N HIS A 10 25.06 -1.06 15.32
CA HIS A 10 24.07 0.02 15.35
C HIS A 10 23.47 0.24 13.96
N PRO A 11 22.16 0.54 13.79
CA PRO A 11 21.55 0.86 12.49
C PRO A 11 22.22 1.98 11.69
N TYR A 12 22.91 2.88 12.40
CA TYR A 12 23.72 3.94 11.78
C TYR A 12 24.93 3.41 11.02
N GLN A 13 25.44 2.23 11.36
CA GLN A 13 26.54 1.62 10.63
C GLN A 13 26.09 1.23 9.22
N GLU A 14 24.93 0.58 9.09
CA GLU A 14 24.37 0.21 7.78
C GLU A 14 24.10 1.45 6.90
N ALA A 15 23.61 2.54 7.52
CA ALA A 15 23.41 3.81 6.83
C ALA A 15 24.75 4.48 6.43
N GLU A 16 25.77 4.41 7.27
CA GLU A 16 27.13 4.87 6.95
C GLU A 16 27.74 4.08 5.80
N ASP A 17 27.61 2.76 5.82
CA ASP A 17 28.18 1.88 4.80
C ASP A 17 27.52 2.15 3.45
N ALA A 18 26.19 2.30 3.40
CA ALA A 18 25.48 2.75 2.20
C ALA A 18 25.97 4.14 1.72
N PHE A 19 26.19 5.08 2.65
CA PHE A 19 26.72 6.41 2.31
C PHE A 19 28.16 6.36 1.78
N GLN A 20 29.01 5.48 2.31
CA GLN A 20 30.37 5.30 1.80
C GLN A 20 30.37 4.61 0.42
N ASN A 21 29.45 3.67 0.18
CA ASN A 21 29.34 2.98 -1.10
C ASN A 21 28.96 3.96 -2.23
N ILE A 22 27.99 4.85 -2.02
CA ILE A 22 27.69 5.89 -3.03
C ILE A 22 28.90 6.80 -3.28
N ARG A 23 29.72 7.07 -2.24
CA ARG A 23 30.91 7.94 -2.34
C ARG A 23 32.07 7.30 -3.06
N ASN A 24 32.28 6.01 -2.84
CA ASN A 24 33.44 5.28 -3.35
C ASN A 24 33.18 4.66 -4.73
N GLU A 25 31.96 4.15 -4.94
CA GLU A 25 31.61 3.37 -6.14
C GLU A 25 30.67 4.12 -7.09
N GLY A 26 29.92 5.13 -6.60
CA GLY A 26 28.93 5.86 -7.40
C GLY A 26 27.65 5.09 -7.71
N ASN A 27 27.51 3.86 -7.21
CA ASN A 27 26.32 3.02 -7.41
C ASN A 27 25.19 3.43 -6.46
N ASN A 28 23.96 3.53 -6.97
CA ASN A 28 22.78 3.72 -6.13
C ASN A 28 22.65 2.61 -5.08
N GLN A 29 22.21 2.97 -3.88
CA GLN A 29 22.08 2.03 -2.76
C GLN A 29 20.62 1.91 -2.32
N ALA A 30 20.27 0.76 -1.77
CA ALA A 30 18.98 0.54 -1.12
C ALA A 30 19.18 -0.17 0.22
N ILE A 31 18.49 0.30 1.24
CA ILE A 31 18.41 -0.32 2.57
C ILE A 31 17.01 -0.91 2.71
N ILE A 32 16.93 -2.22 2.88
CA ILE A 32 15.67 -2.95 3.01
C ILE A 32 15.50 -3.38 4.46
N ILE A 33 14.44 -2.90 5.12
CA ILE A 33 14.19 -3.20 6.53
C ILE A 33 13.05 -4.22 6.62
N CYS A 34 13.41 -5.47 6.96
CA CYS A 34 12.48 -6.59 7.08
C CYS A 34 12.06 -6.86 8.53
N GLY A 35 10.88 -7.45 8.73
CA GLY A 35 10.41 -7.89 10.05
C GLY A 35 8.88 -7.93 10.17
N GLU A 36 8.38 -8.62 11.19
CA GLU A 36 6.94 -8.70 11.49
C GLU A 36 6.34 -7.33 11.86
N SER A 37 5.00 -7.25 11.87
CA SER A 37 4.31 -6.04 12.36
C SER A 37 4.66 -5.77 13.82
N GLY A 38 5.13 -4.55 14.12
CA GLY A 38 5.58 -4.15 15.47
C GLY A 38 7.07 -4.35 15.75
N ALA A 39 7.86 -4.91 14.83
CA ALA A 39 9.29 -5.19 15.04
C ALA A 39 10.21 -3.94 15.09
N GLY A 40 9.68 -2.73 14.88
CA GLY A 40 10.48 -1.49 14.90
C GLY A 40 11.01 -1.01 13.54
N LYS A 41 10.45 -1.49 12.43
CA LYS A 41 10.87 -1.12 11.06
C LYS A 41 10.82 0.40 10.82
N THR A 42 9.67 1.01 11.06
CA THR A 42 9.44 2.45 10.87
C THR A 42 10.34 3.31 11.75
N GLU A 43 10.58 2.91 12.99
CA GLU A 43 11.50 3.63 13.88
C GLU A 43 12.96 3.51 13.41
N THR A 44 13.36 2.34 12.91
CA THR A 44 14.67 2.14 12.31
C THR A 44 14.86 3.01 11.06
N THR A 45 13.83 3.11 10.21
CA THR A 45 13.81 4.02 9.04
C THR A 45 14.05 5.47 9.45
N LYS A 46 13.35 5.96 10.50
CA LYS A 46 13.52 7.34 11.00
C LYS A 46 14.96 7.61 11.44
N LEU A 47 15.55 6.68 12.21
CA LEU A 47 16.93 6.78 12.68
C LEU A 47 17.92 6.82 11.50
N MET A 48 17.75 5.94 10.51
CA MET A 48 18.62 5.91 9.32
C MET A 48 18.50 7.19 8.48
N LEU A 49 17.29 7.71 8.26
CA LEU A 49 17.08 8.97 7.55
C LEU A 49 17.74 10.15 8.27
N GLN A 50 17.58 10.24 9.60
CA GLN A 50 18.22 11.28 10.41
C GLN A 50 19.75 11.21 10.33
N TYR A 51 20.31 9.99 10.35
CA TYR A 51 21.75 9.79 10.20
C TYR A 51 22.23 10.25 8.83
N LEU A 52 21.61 9.78 7.75
CA LEU A 52 21.94 10.14 6.36
C LEU A 52 21.85 11.65 6.12
N ALA A 53 20.81 12.30 6.65
CA ALA A 53 20.67 13.74 6.65
C ALA A 53 21.83 14.45 7.37
N THR A 54 22.26 13.92 8.51
CA THR A 54 23.34 14.52 9.32
C THR A 54 24.70 14.37 8.65
N VAL A 55 25.01 13.22 8.06
CA VAL A 55 26.32 12.99 7.43
C VAL A 55 26.49 13.73 6.11
N ALA A 56 25.41 13.89 5.33
CA ALA A 56 25.43 14.67 4.10
C ALA A 56 25.73 16.16 4.34
N ARG A 57 25.34 16.71 5.51
CA ARG A 57 25.61 18.11 5.88
C ARG A 57 27.08 18.39 6.21
N ARG A 58 27.88 17.38 6.54
CA ARG A 58 29.28 17.58 6.99
C ARG A 58 30.23 18.02 5.87
N GLY A 59 29.77 18.10 4.62
CA GLY A 59 30.54 18.58 3.47
C GLY A 59 30.61 20.11 3.32
N GLU A 60 29.62 20.87 3.85
CA GLU A 60 29.54 22.31 3.67
C GLU A 60 29.35 23.06 5.00
N ALA A 61 30.44 23.64 5.51
CA ALA A 61 30.36 24.65 6.57
C ALA A 61 29.98 26.00 5.94
N GLY A 62 28.67 26.32 5.84
CA GLY A 62 28.23 27.71 5.71
C GLY A 62 27.24 28.08 4.60
N SER A 63 26.60 27.15 3.90
CA SER A 63 25.44 27.47 3.04
C SER A 63 24.15 27.15 3.79
N GLY A 64 23.06 27.90 3.57
CA GLY A 64 21.76 27.74 4.25
C GLY A 64 20.99 26.45 3.91
N THR A 65 21.67 25.33 3.71
CA THR A 65 21.16 23.96 3.48
C THR A 65 20.57 23.33 4.75
N GLU A 66 20.17 24.15 5.72
CA GLU A 66 19.85 23.76 7.09
C GLU A 66 18.59 22.89 7.25
N ASP A 67 17.82 22.60 6.19
CA ASP A 67 16.41 22.21 6.32
C ASP A 67 15.97 20.97 5.50
N LEU A 68 16.74 20.46 4.52
CA LEU A 68 16.19 19.45 3.59
C LEU A 68 16.00 18.07 4.23
N GLY A 69 17.01 17.56 4.93
CA GLY A 69 16.91 16.28 5.64
C GLY A 69 15.90 16.32 6.79
N GLU A 70 15.79 17.45 7.47
CA GLU A 70 14.81 17.67 8.54
C GLU A 70 13.38 17.73 7.97
N ARG A 71 13.15 18.37 6.82
CA ARG A 71 11.85 18.36 6.12
C ARG A 71 11.42 16.97 5.66
N LEU A 72 12.36 16.18 5.11
CA LEU A 72 12.12 14.80 4.72
C LEU A 72 11.65 13.95 5.92
N VAL A 73 12.32 14.08 7.06
CA VAL A 73 11.93 13.42 8.32
C VAL A 73 10.61 14.00 8.87
N GLY A 74 10.42 15.31 8.76
CA GLY A 74 9.23 16.07 9.17
C GLY A 74 7.97 15.73 8.38
N SER A 75 8.08 15.01 7.25
CA SER A 75 6.94 14.47 6.53
C SER A 75 6.31 13.24 7.18
N ASN A 76 7.04 12.53 8.07
CA ASN A 76 6.56 11.29 8.67
C ASN A 76 5.29 11.47 9.53
N PRO A 77 5.16 12.46 10.43
CA PRO A 77 3.92 12.66 11.21
C PRO A 77 2.68 12.75 10.32
N LEU A 78 2.76 13.48 9.20
CA LEU A 78 1.66 13.59 8.24
C LEU A 78 1.34 12.25 7.58
N MET A 79 2.37 11.51 7.14
CA MET A 79 2.19 10.19 6.51
C MET A 79 1.66 9.15 7.50
N GLU A 80 2.07 9.21 8.77
CA GLU A 80 1.58 8.33 9.83
C GLU A 80 0.13 8.66 10.20
N ALA A 81 -0.23 9.93 10.28
CA ALA A 81 -1.62 10.34 10.53
C ALA A 81 -2.59 9.75 9.48
N PHE A 82 -2.23 9.84 8.19
CA PHE A 82 -3.08 9.38 7.08
C PHE A 82 -2.88 7.92 6.66
N GLY A 83 -1.77 7.29 7.07
CA GLY A 83 -1.37 5.97 6.57
C GLY A 83 -1.19 4.91 7.66
N ASN A 84 -1.21 5.30 8.93
CA ASN A 84 -1.11 4.36 10.05
C ASN A 84 -2.42 4.25 10.83
N ALA A 85 -2.57 3.10 11.47
CA ALA A 85 -3.71 2.79 12.32
C ALA A 85 -3.30 1.88 13.49
N LYS A 86 -4.13 1.86 14.53
CA LYS A 86 -3.98 0.88 15.61
C LYS A 86 -4.52 -0.46 15.15
N THR A 87 -3.70 -1.49 15.31
CA THR A 87 -4.02 -2.90 15.13
C THR A 87 -3.92 -3.65 16.46
N LEU A 88 -4.25 -4.93 16.46
CA LEU A 88 -4.07 -5.79 17.65
C LEU A 88 -2.61 -5.97 18.07
N ARG A 89 -1.66 -5.77 17.15
CA ARG A 89 -0.22 -6.02 17.38
C ARG A 89 0.60 -4.75 17.53
N ASN A 90 0.16 -3.65 16.91
CA ASN A 90 0.89 -2.39 16.88
C ASN A 90 -0.08 -1.21 16.93
N HIS A 91 0.15 -0.30 17.87
CA HIS A 91 -0.62 0.92 18.08
C HIS A 91 -0.48 1.96 16.95
N ASN A 92 0.62 1.90 16.20
CA ASN A 92 0.93 2.79 15.08
C ASN A 92 1.40 1.95 13.86
N SER A 93 0.55 1.02 13.41
CA SER A 93 0.87 0.12 12.30
C SER A 93 0.76 0.84 10.97
N SER A 94 1.82 0.85 10.18
CA SER A 94 1.76 1.27 8.78
C SER A 94 0.85 0.35 7.96
N ARG A 95 -0.11 0.96 7.26
CA ARG A 95 -1.09 0.28 6.39
C ARG A 95 -0.88 0.62 4.91
N PHE A 96 0.35 0.98 4.56
CA PHE A 96 0.87 1.20 3.22
C PHE A 96 2.37 0.89 3.24
N GLY A 97 2.94 0.51 2.10
CA GLY A 97 4.38 0.43 1.91
C GLY A 97 4.97 1.78 1.50
N LYS A 98 6.18 2.07 1.95
CA LYS A 98 6.88 3.33 1.72
C LYS A 98 8.31 3.07 1.27
N PHE A 99 8.71 3.65 0.15
CA PHE A 99 10.09 3.74 -0.28
C PHE A 99 10.51 5.21 -0.29
N THR A 100 11.41 5.57 0.61
CA THR A 100 11.94 6.94 0.73
C THR A 100 13.32 6.99 0.08
N GLN A 101 13.42 7.75 -1.00
CA GLN A 101 14.63 7.96 -1.76
C GLN A 101 15.26 9.32 -1.40
N LEU A 102 16.53 9.31 -1.03
CA LEU A 102 17.37 10.49 -0.85
C LEU A 102 18.28 10.65 -2.06
N ASN A 103 18.19 11.78 -2.75
CA ASN A 103 19.00 12.07 -3.94
C ASN A 103 20.22 12.91 -3.54
N TYR A 104 21.38 12.55 -4.09
CA TYR A 104 22.65 13.19 -3.80
C TYR A 104 23.27 13.80 -5.06
N ASP A 105 23.85 15.00 -4.91
CA ASP A 105 24.64 15.65 -5.94
C ASP A 105 26.05 15.05 -6.06
N ASN A 106 26.90 15.64 -6.90
CA ASN A 106 28.28 15.21 -7.09
C ASN A 106 29.20 15.48 -5.88
N MET A 107 28.77 16.27 -4.91
CA MET A 107 29.45 16.53 -3.64
C MET A 107 28.94 15.62 -2.52
N PHE A 108 27.98 14.74 -2.83
CA PHE A 108 27.30 13.86 -1.87
C PHE A 108 26.50 14.62 -0.81
N THR A 109 26.02 15.82 -1.18
CA THR A 109 25.03 16.57 -0.42
C THR A 109 23.64 16.17 -0.89
N ILE A 110 22.65 16.15 0.01
CA ILE A 110 21.27 15.86 -0.38
C ILE A 110 20.76 17.03 -1.23
N CYS A 111 20.38 16.73 -2.46
CA CYS A 111 19.83 17.70 -3.42
C CYS A 111 18.33 17.48 -3.67
N GLY A 112 17.72 16.43 -3.10
CA GLY A 112 16.29 16.23 -3.15
C GLY A 112 15.85 14.90 -2.55
N GLY A 113 14.55 14.61 -2.65
CA GLY A 113 14.02 13.30 -2.26
C GLY A 113 12.72 12.95 -2.94
N GLU A 114 12.39 11.66 -2.94
CA GLU A 114 11.15 11.13 -3.48
C GLU A 114 10.59 10.06 -2.53
N ILE A 115 9.29 10.11 -2.27
CA ILE A 115 8.56 9.07 -1.55
C ILE A 115 7.64 8.35 -2.53
N LYS A 116 7.86 7.04 -2.68
CA LYS A 116 6.97 6.14 -3.40
C LYS A 116 6.14 5.36 -2.40
N THR A 117 4.84 5.30 -2.59
CA THR A 117 3.92 4.57 -1.71
C THR A 117 3.28 3.40 -2.45
N PHE A 118 2.99 2.33 -1.71
CA PHE A 118 2.47 1.07 -2.24
C PHE A 118 1.29 0.60 -1.40
N LEU A 119 0.23 0.10 -2.06
CA LEU A 119 -0.85 -0.66 -1.43
C LEU A 119 -1.40 -0.06 -0.13
N LEU A 120 -1.92 1.17 -0.19
CA LEU A 120 -2.74 1.70 0.92
C LEU A 120 -3.92 0.76 1.17
N GLU A 121 -4.13 0.33 2.41
CA GLU A 121 -5.25 -0.53 2.81
C GLU A 121 -6.59 0.26 2.78
N LYS A 122 -7.16 0.38 1.59
CA LYS A 122 -8.37 1.20 1.35
C LYS A 122 -9.58 0.69 2.15
N ALA A 123 -9.70 -0.62 2.33
CA ALA A 123 -10.82 -1.24 3.05
C ALA A 123 -10.92 -0.74 4.51
N ARG A 124 -9.79 -0.45 5.16
CA ARG A 124 -9.77 0.06 6.54
C ARG A 124 -10.58 1.34 6.74
N VAL A 125 -10.64 2.20 5.72
CA VAL A 125 -11.36 3.48 5.82
C VAL A 125 -12.85 3.26 6.13
N VAL A 126 -13.42 2.14 5.70
CA VAL A 126 -14.86 1.85 5.83
C VAL A 126 -15.16 0.65 6.73
N GLU A 127 -14.22 -0.28 6.86
CA GLU A 127 -14.37 -1.56 7.55
C GLU A 127 -13.07 -1.96 8.27
N PRO A 128 -12.68 -1.25 9.35
CA PRO A 128 -11.59 -1.72 10.21
C PRO A 128 -11.98 -3.03 10.90
N SER A 129 -10.98 -3.87 11.19
CA SER A 129 -11.20 -5.12 11.92
C SER A 129 -11.62 -4.87 13.38
N GLN A 130 -12.32 -5.83 13.98
CA GLN A 130 -12.72 -5.75 15.39
C GLN A 130 -11.50 -5.65 16.31
N GLY A 131 -11.54 -4.72 17.26
CA GLY A 131 -10.44 -4.38 18.17
C GLY A 131 -9.37 -3.46 17.57
N GLU A 132 -9.59 -2.97 16.35
CA GLU A 132 -8.69 -2.06 15.65
C GLU A 132 -9.31 -0.67 15.46
N ARG A 133 -8.47 0.31 15.07
CA ARG A 133 -8.95 1.65 14.67
C ARG A 133 -8.96 1.80 13.15
N ASN A 134 -9.69 2.81 12.71
CA ASN A 134 -9.46 3.45 11.44
C ASN A 134 -8.12 4.23 11.45
N TYR A 135 -7.79 4.93 10.36
CA TYR A 135 -6.61 5.79 10.27
C TYR A 135 -6.62 6.89 11.33
N HIS A 136 -5.43 7.22 11.86
CA HIS A 136 -5.27 8.16 12.97
C HIS A 136 -5.88 9.53 12.69
N ILE A 137 -5.79 10.01 11.45
CA ILE A 137 -6.27 11.32 11.03
C ILE A 137 -7.74 11.58 11.36
N PHE A 138 -8.61 10.56 11.34
CA PHE A 138 -10.03 10.74 11.67
C PHE A 138 -10.24 11.05 13.16
N TYR A 139 -9.47 10.39 14.03
CA TYR A 139 -9.52 10.60 15.48
C TYR A 139 -8.84 11.93 15.84
N GLN A 140 -7.69 12.22 15.22
CA GLN A 140 -6.98 13.49 15.40
C GLN A 140 -7.85 14.67 15.00
N LEU A 141 -8.52 14.63 13.83
CA LEU A 141 -9.46 15.67 13.43
C LEU A 141 -10.61 15.79 14.44
N ALA A 142 -11.33 14.70 14.73
CA ALA A 142 -12.52 14.75 15.56
C ALA A 142 -12.24 15.22 17.01
N GLN A 143 -11.03 14.98 17.53
CA GLN A 143 -10.58 15.47 18.84
C GLN A 143 -9.97 16.87 18.79
N GLY A 144 -9.16 17.17 17.78
CA GLY A 144 -8.30 18.36 17.74
C GLY A 144 -8.92 19.63 17.15
N LEU A 145 -10.15 19.60 16.63
CA LEU A 145 -10.83 20.83 16.17
C LEU A 145 -11.17 21.77 17.34
N THR A 146 -10.98 23.08 17.12
CA THR A 146 -11.44 24.12 18.06
C THR A 146 -12.97 24.16 18.11
N ALA A 147 -13.56 24.84 19.09
CA ALA A 147 -15.02 24.96 19.19
C ALA A 147 -15.64 25.62 17.94
N GLU A 148 -14.99 26.64 17.40
CA GLU A 148 -15.42 27.36 16.20
C GLU A 148 -15.31 26.48 14.95
N GLU A 149 -14.21 25.74 14.81
CA GLU A 149 -14.05 24.81 13.69
C GLU A 149 -15.05 23.66 13.79
N ARG A 150 -15.32 23.17 14.99
CA ARG A 150 -16.29 22.11 15.26
C ARG A 150 -17.68 22.49 14.77
N GLU A 151 -18.09 23.72 15.07
CA GLU A 151 -19.34 24.29 14.59
C GLU A 151 -19.32 24.47 13.06
N ALA A 152 -18.22 25.01 12.51
CA ALA A 152 -18.10 25.29 11.08
C ALA A 152 -18.09 24.02 10.18
N PHE A 153 -17.53 22.91 10.67
CA PHE A 153 -17.48 21.64 9.93
C PHE A 153 -18.56 20.65 10.37
N HIS A 154 -19.37 20.98 11.37
CA HIS A 154 -20.36 20.07 11.99
C HIS A 154 -19.78 18.75 12.52
N VAL A 155 -18.51 18.76 12.94
CA VAL A 155 -17.80 17.53 13.34
C VAL A 155 -17.95 17.27 14.85
N GLY A 156 -18.66 16.21 15.23
CA GLY A 156 -18.71 15.75 16.62
C GLY A 156 -17.41 15.12 17.14
N PHE A 157 -17.47 14.49 18.30
CA PHE A 157 -16.37 13.67 18.82
C PHE A 157 -16.32 12.31 18.11
N PRO A 158 -15.20 11.55 18.17
CA PRO A 158 -15.07 10.27 17.46
C PRO A 158 -16.25 9.30 17.65
N GLU A 159 -16.83 9.27 18.86
CA GLU A 159 -17.98 8.44 19.25
C GLU A 159 -19.23 8.68 18.39
N THR A 160 -19.36 9.83 17.73
CA THR A 160 -20.53 10.15 16.91
C THR A 160 -20.42 9.61 15.48
N PHE A 161 -19.27 9.08 15.07
CA PHE A 161 -19.01 8.67 13.69
C PHE A 161 -18.82 7.16 13.56
N ARG A 162 -19.63 6.55 12.68
CA ARG A 162 -19.51 5.11 12.36
C ARG A 162 -18.08 4.76 11.92
N LEU A 163 -17.44 5.59 11.09
CA LEU A 163 -16.06 5.36 10.64
C LEU A 163 -15.04 5.25 11.79
N CYS A 164 -15.29 5.87 12.93
CA CYS A 164 -14.41 5.80 14.11
C CYS A 164 -14.78 4.63 15.04
N ASN A 165 -16.02 4.15 14.99
CA ASN A 165 -16.57 3.17 15.93
C ASN A 165 -16.62 1.72 15.40
N MET A 166 -16.54 1.51 14.09
CA MET A 166 -16.73 0.19 13.47
C MET A 166 -15.78 -0.90 14.00
N GLY A 167 -14.56 -0.52 14.39
CA GLY A 167 -13.58 -1.44 14.96
C GLY A 167 -13.69 -1.62 16.49
N GLU A 168 -14.74 -1.06 17.11
CA GLU A 168 -15.00 -1.12 18.57
C GLU A 168 -13.84 -0.57 19.43
N THR A 169 -13.02 0.31 18.85
CA THR A 169 -11.84 0.90 19.51
C THR A 169 -11.75 2.37 19.16
N LEU A 170 -11.85 3.23 20.17
CA LEU A 170 -11.77 4.69 19.99
C LEU A 170 -10.37 5.24 20.27
N TYR A 171 -9.75 4.77 21.36
CA TYR A 171 -8.46 5.28 21.82
C TYR A 171 -7.32 4.35 21.40
N VAL A 172 -6.15 4.94 21.06
CA VAL A 172 -4.93 4.14 20.85
C VAL A 172 -4.51 3.50 22.16
N SER A 173 -4.30 4.34 23.17
CA SER A 173 -3.90 4.00 24.53
C SER A 173 -4.12 5.21 25.43
N GLU A 174 -4.05 5.04 26.75
CA GLU A 174 -4.17 6.15 27.73
C GLU A 174 -3.08 7.22 27.60
N ARG A 175 -1.99 6.92 26.87
CA ARG A 175 -0.82 7.81 26.75
C ARG A 175 -0.80 8.65 25.47
N ILE A 176 -1.67 8.36 24.52
CA ILE A 176 -1.68 9.03 23.21
C ILE A 176 -2.87 9.97 23.17
N ASP A 177 -2.57 11.26 23.03
CA ASP A 177 -3.55 12.32 22.88
C ASP A 177 -3.73 12.64 21.40
N ASP A 178 -4.80 12.12 20.77
CA ASP A 178 -5.11 12.40 19.37
C ASP A 178 -5.30 13.91 19.11
N GLY A 179 -5.71 14.71 20.12
CA GLY A 179 -5.82 16.17 20.02
C GLY A 179 -4.46 16.86 19.91
N GLY A 180 -3.48 16.46 20.74
CA GLY A 180 -2.09 16.92 20.59
C GLY A 180 -1.43 16.44 19.29
N GLU A 181 -1.71 15.21 18.86
CA GLU A 181 -1.19 14.70 17.57
C GLU A 181 -1.78 15.42 16.34
N TRP A 182 -2.97 16.01 16.49
CA TRP A 182 -3.53 16.90 15.46
C TRP A 182 -2.68 18.16 15.27
N GLU A 183 -2.20 18.78 16.36
CA GLU A 183 -1.31 19.94 16.29
C GLU A 183 0.03 19.59 15.61
N ASN A 184 0.59 18.42 15.94
CA ASN A 184 1.79 17.88 15.27
C ASN A 184 1.56 17.72 13.77
N THR A 185 0.38 17.20 13.39
CA THR A 185 0.01 16.99 11.98
C THR A 185 -0.15 18.31 11.23
N LEU A 186 -0.80 19.32 11.82
CA LEU A 186 -0.93 20.67 11.22
C LEU A 186 0.42 21.38 11.10
N THR A 187 1.30 21.18 12.08
CA THR A 187 2.68 21.70 12.04
C THR A 187 3.44 21.08 10.88
N ALA A 188 3.38 19.76 10.72
CA ALA A 188 3.99 19.04 9.61
C ALA A 188 3.42 19.49 8.24
N MET A 189 2.09 19.68 8.14
CA MET A 189 1.47 20.22 6.92
C MET A 189 2.05 21.59 6.54
N THR A 190 2.19 22.48 7.53
CA THR A 190 2.73 23.84 7.32
C THR A 190 4.18 23.80 6.84
N GLN A 191 5.02 22.95 7.45
CA GLN A 191 6.42 22.75 7.05
C GLN A 191 6.56 22.16 5.63
N LEU A 192 5.56 21.40 5.19
CA LEU A 192 5.46 20.84 3.84
C LEU A 192 4.72 21.74 2.85
N GLY A 193 4.65 23.05 3.12
CA GLY A 193 4.07 24.01 2.18
C GLY A 193 2.58 23.82 1.89
N ILE A 194 1.86 23.09 2.75
CA ILE A 194 0.40 22.99 2.70
C ILE A 194 -0.15 24.24 3.39
N SER A 195 -0.66 25.16 2.60
CA SER A 195 -1.21 26.44 3.04
C SER A 195 -2.42 26.26 3.96
N ALA A 196 -2.71 27.27 4.79
CA ALA A 196 -3.90 27.24 5.65
C ALA A 196 -5.22 27.03 4.87
N ALA A 197 -5.30 27.53 3.63
CA ALA A 197 -6.44 27.29 2.75
C ALA A 197 -6.51 25.81 2.33
N GLU A 198 -5.40 25.20 1.92
CA GLU A 198 -5.36 23.75 1.62
C GLU A 198 -5.66 22.92 2.87
N GLN A 199 -5.14 23.28 4.04
CA GLN A 199 -5.45 22.61 5.31
C GLN A 199 -6.95 22.65 5.62
N ARG A 200 -7.60 23.80 5.41
CA ARG A 200 -9.06 23.93 5.56
C ARG A 200 -9.80 23.00 4.58
N GLU A 201 -9.35 22.89 3.35
CA GLU A 201 -9.98 21.98 2.38
C GLU A 201 -9.74 20.50 2.70
N ILE A 202 -8.58 20.14 3.27
CA ILE A 202 -8.33 18.79 3.80
C ILE A 202 -9.32 18.48 4.94
N LYS A 203 -9.52 19.44 5.87
CA LYS A 203 -10.52 19.31 6.95
C LYS A 203 -11.94 19.11 6.38
N ASN A 204 -12.33 19.89 5.36
CA ASN A 204 -13.62 19.73 4.66
C ASN A 204 -13.80 18.32 4.10
N VAL A 205 -12.79 17.79 3.38
CA VAL A 205 -12.87 16.45 2.81
C VAL A 205 -12.99 15.40 3.91
N LEU A 206 -12.14 15.45 4.94
CA LEU A 206 -12.20 14.48 6.04
C LEU A 206 -13.53 14.53 6.81
N ALA A 207 -14.06 15.73 7.08
CA ALA A 207 -15.38 15.92 7.67
C ALA A 207 -16.48 15.30 6.79
N ALA A 208 -16.44 15.56 5.48
CA ALA A 208 -17.36 14.96 4.53
C ALA A 208 -17.30 13.42 4.57
N LEU A 209 -16.12 12.82 4.66
CA LEU A 209 -15.97 11.36 4.78
C LEU A 209 -16.61 10.81 6.06
N LEU A 210 -16.37 11.46 7.21
CA LEU A 210 -16.99 11.11 8.49
C LEU A 210 -18.53 11.15 8.40
N HIS A 211 -19.07 12.21 7.82
CA HIS A 211 -20.51 12.38 7.61
C HIS A 211 -21.09 11.39 6.60
N MET A 212 -20.39 11.11 5.50
CA MET A 212 -20.79 10.09 4.53
C MET A 212 -20.92 8.71 5.20
N GLY A 213 -20.01 8.36 6.10
CA GLY A 213 -20.08 7.10 6.85
C GLY A 213 -21.32 6.98 7.74
N ASN A 214 -21.92 8.10 8.15
CA ASN A 214 -23.12 8.14 8.97
C ASN A 214 -24.44 8.14 8.17
N LEU A 215 -24.39 8.27 6.84
CA LEU A 215 -25.59 8.18 6.01
C LEU A 215 -26.26 6.82 6.18
N ASP A 216 -27.58 6.81 6.33
CA ASP A 216 -28.39 5.59 6.38
C ASP A 216 -29.42 5.60 5.25
N PHE A 217 -29.91 4.42 4.93
CA PHE A 217 -30.81 4.18 3.81
C PHE A 217 -31.98 3.34 4.26
N THR A 218 -33.18 3.72 3.86
CA THR A 218 -34.39 2.91 4.01
C THR A 218 -34.81 2.37 2.66
N GLU A 219 -35.41 1.18 2.67
CA GLU A 219 -36.09 0.62 1.51
C GLU A 219 -37.45 1.31 1.37
N ASN A 220 -37.80 1.78 0.18
CA ASN A 220 -39.15 2.20 -0.12
C ASN A 220 -39.90 1.03 -0.77
N ASN A 221 -41.12 0.77 -0.29
CA ASN A 221 -42.00 -0.21 -0.91
C ASN A 221 -42.33 0.24 -2.35
N LEU A 222 -42.17 -0.71 -3.29
CA LEU A 222 -42.65 -0.75 -4.69
C LEU A 222 -42.95 0.62 -5.34
N LEU A 223 -42.11 1.00 -6.31
CA LEU A 223 -42.53 1.96 -7.35
C LEU A 223 -43.81 1.43 -8.04
N ALA A 224 -44.72 2.34 -8.39
CA ALA A 224 -46.03 2.01 -8.99
C ALA A 224 -45.96 1.25 -10.34
N ASP A 225 -44.75 1.07 -10.90
CA ASP A 225 -44.46 0.36 -12.14
C ASP A 225 -43.98 -1.09 -11.96
N GLY A 226 -43.94 -1.58 -10.71
CA GLY A 226 -43.61 -2.98 -10.39
C GLY A 226 -42.13 -3.35 -10.59
N ARG A 227 -41.21 -2.37 -10.67
CA ARG A 227 -39.76 -2.63 -10.80
C ARG A 227 -38.95 -1.96 -9.68
N THR A 228 -38.00 -2.74 -9.15
CA THR A 228 -36.87 -2.45 -8.23
C THR A 228 -37.13 -1.50 -7.05
N GLU A 229 -36.89 -2.02 -5.84
CA GLU A 229 -36.90 -1.29 -4.56
C GLU A 229 -36.01 -0.05 -4.62
N ALA A 230 -36.60 1.14 -4.56
CA ALA A 230 -35.86 2.38 -4.54
C ALA A 230 -35.39 2.67 -3.10
N CYS A 231 -34.08 2.66 -2.83
CA CYS A 231 -33.57 3.14 -1.56
C CYS A 231 -33.74 4.67 -1.47
N SER A 232 -34.07 5.21 -0.29
CA SER A 232 -33.94 6.63 -0.01
C SER A 232 -33.02 6.83 1.19
N VAL A 233 -32.25 7.92 1.14
CA VAL A 233 -31.47 8.38 2.29
C VAL A 233 -32.44 8.71 3.42
N VAL A 234 -32.12 8.26 4.63
CA VAL A 234 -32.83 8.62 5.85
C VAL A 234 -32.34 9.99 6.29
N ASP A 235 -33.24 10.96 6.41
CA ASP A 235 -32.90 12.26 6.96
C ASP A 235 -32.59 12.11 8.46
N GLY A 236 -31.35 12.42 8.85
CA GLY A 236 -30.88 12.39 10.24
C GLY A 236 -30.23 13.71 10.65
N GLU A 237 -29.45 13.70 11.74
CA GLU A 237 -28.62 14.87 12.12
C GLU A 237 -27.60 15.25 11.04
N VAL A 238 -27.17 14.26 10.25
CA VAL A 238 -26.31 14.43 9.09
C VAL A 238 -27.14 14.30 7.82
N THR A 239 -27.06 15.30 6.94
CA THR A 239 -27.83 15.35 5.70
C THR A 239 -26.93 15.24 4.47
N VAL A 240 -27.51 14.81 3.34
CA VAL A 240 -26.79 14.78 2.06
C VAL A 240 -26.38 16.19 1.65
N GLU A 241 -27.18 17.19 2.04
CA GLU A 241 -26.95 18.61 1.82
C GLU A 241 -25.65 19.07 2.49
N GLY A 242 -25.43 18.71 3.76
CA GLY A 242 -24.19 19.05 4.47
C GLY A 242 -22.94 18.43 3.84
N VAL A 243 -23.03 17.14 3.46
CA VAL A 243 -21.93 16.47 2.73
C VAL A 243 -21.68 17.13 1.38
N ALA A 244 -22.75 17.46 0.66
CA ALA A 244 -22.65 18.09 -0.65
C ALA A 244 -22.02 19.48 -0.57
N GLU A 245 -22.33 20.26 0.46
CA GLU A 245 -21.71 21.56 0.73
C GLU A 245 -20.20 21.43 0.96
N MET A 246 -19.77 20.53 1.85
CA MET A 246 -18.34 20.29 2.14
C MET A 246 -17.55 19.87 0.89
N LEU A 247 -18.15 19.03 0.04
CA LEU A 247 -17.53 18.57 -1.21
C LEU A 247 -17.72 19.56 -2.38
N GLY A 248 -18.51 20.62 -2.20
CA GLY A 248 -18.89 21.57 -3.24
C GLY A 248 -19.64 20.94 -4.41
N THR A 249 -20.50 19.96 -4.14
CA THR A 249 -21.36 19.29 -5.13
C THR A 249 -22.82 19.72 -4.96
N SER A 250 -23.65 19.43 -5.96
CA SER A 250 -25.11 19.62 -5.80
C SER A 250 -25.70 18.50 -4.94
N PRO A 251 -26.51 18.81 -3.89
CA PRO A 251 -27.17 17.79 -3.07
C PRO A 251 -28.01 16.81 -3.90
N ALA A 252 -28.72 17.31 -4.92
CA ALA A 252 -29.50 16.49 -5.84
C ALA A 252 -28.63 15.51 -6.64
N ASN A 253 -27.47 15.96 -7.13
CA ASN A 253 -26.57 15.10 -7.88
C ASN A 253 -25.91 14.05 -6.98
N LEU A 254 -25.48 14.44 -5.79
CA LEU A 254 -24.90 13.52 -4.80
C LEU A 254 -25.92 12.45 -4.40
N LYS A 255 -27.15 12.86 -4.04
CA LYS A 255 -28.25 11.96 -3.69
C LYS A 255 -28.55 10.97 -4.82
N LYS A 256 -28.60 11.44 -6.07
CA LYS A 256 -28.81 10.57 -7.23
C LYS A 256 -27.65 9.58 -7.40
N ALA A 257 -26.41 10.03 -7.27
CA ALA A 257 -25.25 9.18 -7.52
C ALA A 257 -25.05 8.09 -6.45
N ILE A 258 -25.48 8.33 -5.21
CA ILE A 258 -25.42 7.32 -4.13
C ILE A 258 -26.63 6.37 -4.11
N THR A 259 -27.78 6.74 -4.70
CA THR A 259 -29.01 5.92 -4.70
C THR A 259 -29.38 5.30 -6.06
N ALA A 260 -28.69 5.69 -7.14
CA ALA A 260 -28.96 5.21 -8.48
C ALA A 260 -27.68 5.09 -9.33
N ARG A 261 -27.75 4.25 -10.36
CA ARG A 261 -26.66 4.06 -11.34
C ARG A 261 -27.20 4.18 -12.76
N MET A 262 -26.48 4.88 -13.62
CA MET A 262 -26.74 4.93 -15.06
C MET A 262 -26.16 3.67 -15.72
N ILE A 263 -26.99 2.99 -16.51
CA ILE A 263 -26.62 1.81 -17.28
C ILE A 263 -26.77 2.15 -18.76
N THR A 264 -25.65 2.22 -19.46
CA THR A 264 -25.63 2.29 -20.92
C THR A 264 -25.77 0.90 -21.48
N SER A 265 -26.90 0.61 -22.13
CA SER A 265 -27.09 -0.66 -22.83
C SER A 265 -26.22 -0.70 -24.09
N GLY A 266 -25.86 -1.90 -24.56
CA GLY A 266 -25.05 -2.08 -25.78
C GLY A 266 -25.63 -1.48 -27.08
N ARG A 267 -26.86 -0.94 -27.04
CA ARG A 267 -27.51 -0.19 -28.14
C ARG A 267 -27.48 1.34 -27.93
N GLY A 268 -26.74 1.84 -26.95
CA GLY A 268 -26.59 3.27 -26.65
C GLY A 268 -27.72 3.89 -25.81
N SER A 269 -28.76 3.14 -25.44
CA SER A 269 -29.81 3.65 -24.54
C SER A 269 -29.30 3.67 -23.09
N VAL A 270 -29.45 4.83 -22.43
CA VAL A 270 -29.09 5.01 -21.02
C VAL A 270 -30.34 4.84 -20.15
N ALA A 271 -30.29 3.90 -19.21
CA ALA A 271 -31.36 3.65 -18.24
C ALA A 271 -30.86 3.91 -16.82
N VAL A 272 -31.73 4.39 -15.94
CA VAL A 272 -31.43 4.57 -14.51
C VAL A 272 -31.84 3.30 -13.76
N LYS A 273 -30.88 2.64 -13.11
CA LYS A 273 -31.14 1.57 -12.14
C LYS A 273 -31.16 2.18 -10.74
N HIS A 274 -32.28 2.05 -10.05
CA HIS A 274 -32.35 2.33 -8.62
C HIS A 274 -31.68 1.21 -7.83
N LEU A 275 -30.94 1.60 -6.79
CA LEU A 275 -30.14 0.69 -5.99
C LEU A 275 -30.94 0.22 -4.77
N THR A 276 -30.70 -1.03 -4.39
CA THR A 276 -31.14 -1.60 -3.11
C THR A 276 -30.40 -0.94 -1.94
N ARG A 277 -30.92 -1.10 -0.71
CA ARG A 277 -30.26 -0.56 0.49
C ARG A 277 -28.79 -0.98 0.60
N SER A 278 -28.51 -2.27 0.39
CA SER A 278 -27.14 -2.81 0.45
C SER A 278 -26.24 -2.20 -0.64
N GLU A 279 -26.74 -2.06 -1.87
CA GLU A 279 -26.00 -1.39 -2.95
C GLU A 279 -25.74 0.09 -2.64
N CYS A 280 -26.68 0.80 -2.03
CA CYS A 280 -26.51 2.21 -1.62
C CYS A 280 -25.40 2.36 -0.55
N VAL A 281 -25.40 1.49 0.47
CA VAL A 281 -24.35 1.44 1.50
C VAL A 281 -22.98 1.16 0.86
N ASN A 282 -22.91 0.16 -0.02
CA ASN A 282 -21.66 -0.19 -0.70
C ASN A 282 -21.17 0.92 -1.64
N ASN A 283 -22.08 1.65 -2.29
CA ASN A 283 -21.73 2.82 -3.09
C ASN A 283 -21.10 3.92 -2.24
N VAL A 284 -21.68 4.24 -1.07
CA VAL A 284 -21.10 5.22 -0.14
C VAL A 284 -19.72 4.79 0.34
N LYS A 285 -19.56 3.52 0.73
CA LYS A 285 -18.24 2.97 1.08
C LYS A 285 -17.25 3.12 -0.07
N GLY A 286 -17.67 2.85 -1.31
CA GLY A 286 -16.89 3.08 -2.52
C GLY A 286 -16.43 4.53 -2.65
N CYS A 287 -17.34 5.51 -2.46
CA CYS A 287 -16.99 6.93 -2.50
C CYS A 287 -15.96 7.30 -1.45
N ILE A 288 -16.13 6.81 -0.22
CA ILE A 288 -15.24 7.11 0.90
C ILE A 288 -13.84 6.57 0.59
N LYS A 289 -13.73 5.31 0.16
CA LYS A 289 -12.46 4.70 -0.27
C LYS A 289 -11.80 5.51 -1.39
N PHE A 290 -12.58 5.91 -2.40
CA PHE A 290 -12.10 6.65 -3.56
C PHE A 290 -11.52 8.03 -3.16
N LEU A 291 -12.31 8.84 -2.46
CA LEU A 291 -11.90 10.18 -2.02
C LEU A 291 -10.69 10.12 -1.07
N TYR A 292 -10.68 9.19 -0.10
CA TYR A 292 -9.56 9.05 0.84
C TYR A 292 -8.27 8.63 0.13
N THR A 293 -8.33 7.66 -0.78
CA THR A 293 -7.16 7.18 -1.54
C THR A 293 -6.56 8.30 -2.39
N HIS A 294 -7.41 9.10 -3.03
CA HIS A 294 -6.97 10.24 -3.82
C HIS A 294 -6.43 11.39 -2.97
N LEU A 295 -7.01 11.64 -1.80
CA LEU A 295 -6.48 12.60 -0.83
C LEU A 295 -5.08 12.18 -0.36
N PHE A 296 -4.89 10.92 0.01
CA PHE A 296 -3.57 10.37 0.37
C PHE A 296 -2.56 10.50 -0.77
N SER A 297 -2.97 10.15 -1.99
CA SER A 297 -2.12 10.28 -3.19
C SER A 297 -1.75 11.73 -3.47
N TRP A 298 -2.68 12.67 -3.26
CA TRP A 298 -2.42 14.10 -3.39
C TRP A 298 -1.41 14.58 -2.35
N LEU A 299 -1.53 14.14 -1.08
CA LEU A 299 -0.58 14.47 -0.02
C LEU A 299 0.83 13.98 -0.36
N VAL A 300 0.98 12.73 -0.80
CA VAL A 300 2.28 12.18 -1.23
C VAL A 300 2.89 13.01 -2.37
N ARG A 301 2.07 13.43 -3.35
CA ARG A 301 2.57 14.30 -4.44
C ARG A 301 2.96 15.69 -3.95
N LYS A 302 2.22 16.27 -3.00
CA LYS A 302 2.57 17.56 -2.40
C LYS A 302 3.91 17.45 -1.65
N ILE A 303 4.08 16.39 -0.87
CA ILE A 303 5.34 16.07 -0.19
C ILE A 303 6.48 15.93 -1.21
N ASN A 304 6.29 15.16 -2.29
CA ASN A 304 7.30 14.98 -3.33
C ASN A 304 7.59 16.26 -4.12
N TYR A 305 6.59 17.12 -4.33
CA TYR A 305 6.78 18.42 -4.98
C TYR A 305 7.69 19.29 -4.12
N GLU A 306 7.44 19.35 -2.81
CA GLU A 306 8.32 20.06 -1.88
C GLU A 306 9.72 19.44 -1.81
N HIS A 307 9.84 18.10 -1.74
CA HIS A 307 11.13 17.42 -1.70
C HIS A 307 11.91 17.48 -3.02
N GLY A 308 11.23 17.59 -4.17
CA GLY A 308 11.81 17.52 -5.51
C GLY A 308 12.14 18.87 -6.14
N ASN A 309 11.48 19.96 -5.73
CA ASN A 309 11.77 21.31 -6.25
C ASN A 309 12.98 22.00 -5.60
N MET A 310 13.77 21.29 -4.81
CA MET A 310 14.85 21.92 -4.06
C MET A 310 16.12 21.93 -4.92
N ASN A 311 16.50 23.12 -5.40
CA ASN A 311 17.65 23.42 -6.26
C ASN A 311 17.68 22.69 -7.62
N THR A 312 17.03 23.28 -8.63
CA THR A 312 17.13 22.89 -10.05
C THR A 312 18.54 23.04 -10.66
N VAL A 313 19.52 23.48 -9.87
CA VAL A 313 20.91 23.69 -10.30
C VAL A 313 21.71 22.39 -10.17
N ASP A 314 21.36 21.53 -9.22
CA ASP A 314 22.13 20.33 -8.91
C ASP A 314 21.43 19.08 -9.47
N VAL A 315 22.09 18.43 -10.44
CA VAL A 315 21.58 17.21 -11.06
C VAL A 315 21.90 16.03 -10.13
N PRO A 316 20.90 15.23 -9.70
CA PRO A 316 21.13 14.03 -8.92
C PRO A 316 22.10 13.08 -9.63
N THR A 317 23.13 12.63 -8.94
CA THR A 317 24.13 11.68 -9.48
C THR A 317 23.90 10.26 -8.97
N CYS A 318 23.46 10.13 -7.72
CA CYS A 318 23.16 8.86 -7.08
C CYS A 318 22.06 9.03 -6.04
N PHE A 319 21.52 7.93 -5.53
CA PHE A 319 20.53 7.93 -4.45
C PHE A 319 20.76 6.81 -3.43
N ILE A 320 20.23 7.04 -2.23
CA ILE A 320 20.03 6.01 -1.21
C ILE A 320 18.52 5.87 -0.97
N GLY A 321 17.99 4.69 -1.25
CA GLY A 321 16.59 4.34 -0.99
C GLY A 321 16.42 3.56 0.30
N ILE A 322 15.38 3.85 1.09
CA ILE A 322 15.02 3.06 2.26
C ILE A 322 13.62 2.51 2.07
N LEU A 323 13.49 1.19 2.11
CA LEU A 323 12.23 0.48 1.95
C LEU A 323 11.66 0.09 3.33
N ASP A 324 10.49 0.66 3.65
CA ASP A 324 9.68 0.37 4.84
C ASP A 324 8.30 -0.11 4.40
N ILE A 325 8.08 -1.42 4.41
CA ILE A 325 6.79 -2.01 4.05
C ILE A 325 6.06 -2.59 5.26
N PHE A 326 4.77 -2.85 5.11
CA PHE A 326 4.00 -3.63 6.08
C PHE A 326 4.64 -5.02 6.28
N GLY A 327 4.62 -5.50 7.53
CA GLY A 327 5.11 -6.84 7.83
C GLY A 327 4.16 -7.93 7.33
N PHE A 328 4.63 -9.17 7.30
CA PHE A 328 3.79 -10.35 7.08
C PHE A 328 2.66 -10.43 8.15
N GLU A 329 1.43 -10.77 7.73
CA GLU A 329 0.26 -10.79 8.61
C GLU A 329 -0.47 -12.13 8.59
N ILE A 330 -0.74 -12.66 9.79
CA ILE A 330 -1.63 -13.80 10.01
C ILE A 330 -2.70 -13.37 11.01
N MET A 331 -3.89 -13.13 10.49
CA MET A 331 -5.07 -12.66 11.23
C MET A 331 -6.05 -13.82 11.45
N ARG A 332 -7.06 -13.59 12.31
CA ARG A 332 -8.16 -14.56 12.52
C ARG A 332 -8.98 -14.79 11.25
N LEU A 333 -9.16 -13.74 10.46
CA LEU A 333 -9.79 -13.76 9.14
C LEU A 333 -8.85 -13.05 8.17
N ASN A 334 -8.27 -13.78 7.21
CA ASN A 334 -7.43 -13.21 6.18
C ASN A 334 -8.24 -13.12 4.89
N SER A 335 -8.31 -11.93 4.30
CA SER A 335 -9.03 -11.68 3.06
C SER A 335 -8.05 -11.26 1.95
N PHE A 336 -8.55 -10.61 0.91
CA PHE A 336 -7.78 -10.18 -0.25
C PHE A 336 -6.62 -9.24 0.14
N GLU A 337 -6.82 -8.37 1.13
CA GLU A 337 -5.80 -7.44 1.61
C GLU A 337 -4.59 -8.18 2.20
N GLN A 338 -4.82 -9.16 3.09
CA GLN A 338 -3.75 -9.99 3.65
C GLN A 338 -3.07 -10.83 2.56
N PHE A 339 -3.83 -11.32 1.57
CA PHE A 339 -3.25 -12.04 0.43
C PHE A 339 -2.26 -11.17 -0.34
N CYS A 340 -2.61 -9.91 -0.66
CA CYS A 340 -1.72 -8.95 -1.30
C CYS A 340 -0.51 -8.58 -0.43
N ILE A 341 -0.73 -8.35 0.87
CA ILE A 341 0.32 -8.03 1.85
C ILE A 341 1.35 -9.17 1.95
N ASN A 342 0.87 -10.40 2.09
CA ASN A 342 1.72 -11.57 2.24
C ASN A 342 2.43 -11.91 0.91
N PHE A 343 1.80 -11.68 -0.24
CA PHE A 343 2.46 -11.80 -1.54
C PHE A 343 3.62 -10.80 -1.71
N ALA A 344 3.44 -9.53 -1.32
CA ALA A 344 4.53 -8.56 -1.36
C ALA A 344 5.70 -8.97 -0.44
N ASN A 345 5.40 -9.55 0.74
CA ASN A 345 6.44 -10.08 1.63
C ASN A 345 7.15 -11.32 1.03
N GLU A 346 6.44 -12.20 0.33
CA GLU A 346 7.05 -13.30 -0.42
C GLU A 346 8.01 -12.77 -1.49
N ALA A 347 7.61 -11.74 -2.24
CA ALA A 347 8.44 -11.15 -3.28
C ALA A 347 9.72 -10.53 -2.71
N LEU A 348 9.64 -9.87 -1.55
CA LEU A 348 10.82 -9.37 -0.85
C LEU A 348 11.71 -10.48 -0.30
N GLN A 349 11.12 -11.55 0.24
CA GLN A 349 11.90 -12.71 0.69
C GLN A 349 12.64 -13.35 -0.49
N GLN A 350 12.02 -13.40 -1.67
CA GLN A 350 12.68 -13.93 -2.86
C GLN A 350 13.82 -13.03 -3.34
N HIS A 351 13.61 -11.71 -3.32
CA HIS A 351 14.66 -10.74 -3.62
C HIS A 351 15.85 -10.88 -2.66
N PHE A 352 15.59 -11.06 -1.36
CA PHE A 352 16.62 -11.34 -0.36
C PHE A 352 17.37 -12.64 -0.67
N ASN A 353 16.66 -13.73 -0.95
CA ASN A 353 17.27 -15.02 -1.26
C ASN A 353 18.18 -14.94 -2.51
N GLN A 354 17.74 -14.23 -3.54
CA GLN A 354 18.52 -14.02 -4.76
C GLN A 354 19.83 -13.27 -4.49
N HIS A 355 19.79 -12.19 -3.71
CA HIS A 355 20.99 -11.39 -3.44
C HIS A 355 21.96 -12.09 -2.49
N ILE A 356 21.45 -12.65 -1.39
CA ILE A 356 22.30 -13.21 -0.33
C ILE A 356 22.88 -14.58 -0.71
N PHE A 357 22.13 -15.40 -1.44
CA PHE A 357 22.56 -16.77 -1.73
C PHE A 357 22.92 -16.98 -3.19
N VAL A 358 22.07 -16.57 -4.14
CA VAL A 358 22.26 -16.93 -5.55
C VAL A 358 23.38 -16.12 -6.18
N LEU A 359 23.30 -14.79 -6.09
CA LEU A 359 24.30 -13.90 -6.68
C LEU A 359 25.66 -14.02 -5.98
N GLU A 360 25.66 -14.15 -4.66
CA GLU A 360 26.90 -14.31 -3.89
C GLU A 360 27.64 -15.61 -4.24
N GLN A 361 26.92 -16.73 -4.37
CA GLN A 361 27.54 -18.01 -4.79
C GLN A 361 28.01 -17.98 -6.25
N GLU A 362 27.29 -17.27 -7.12
CA GLU A 362 27.73 -17.07 -8.50
C GLU A 362 29.01 -16.23 -8.56
N GLN A 363 29.15 -15.21 -7.70
CA GLN A 363 30.38 -14.44 -7.57
C GLN A 363 31.56 -15.33 -7.14
N TYR A 364 31.36 -16.20 -6.13
CA TYR A 364 32.39 -17.16 -5.72
C TYR A 364 32.80 -18.10 -6.85
N ARG A 365 31.83 -18.55 -7.66
CA ARG A 365 32.08 -19.39 -8.83
C ARG A 365 32.89 -18.65 -9.91
N VAL A 366 32.54 -17.40 -10.19
CA VAL A 366 33.24 -16.53 -11.16
C VAL A 366 34.68 -16.26 -10.70
N GLU A 367 34.89 -16.07 -9.41
CA GLU A 367 36.22 -15.88 -8.81
C GLU A 367 37.00 -17.18 -8.60
N ALA A 368 36.41 -18.33 -8.95
CA ALA A 368 36.99 -19.67 -8.78
C ALA A 368 37.41 -19.97 -7.33
N LEU A 369 36.62 -19.51 -6.36
CA LEU A 369 36.81 -19.79 -4.95
C LEU A 369 36.26 -21.19 -4.62
N ASP A 370 37.02 -21.96 -3.85
CA ASP A 370 36.61 -23.28 -3.34
C ASP A 370 35.77 -23.10 -2.07
N THR A 371 34.50 -22.71 -2.25
CA THR A 371 33.54 -22.50 -1.15
C THR A 371 32.44 -23.56 -1.18
N ALA A 372 31.96 -23.94 0.00
CA ALA A 372 30.85 -24.88 0.13
C ALA A 372 29.54 -24.20 -0.29
N VAL A 373 28.74 -24.88 -1.12
CA VAL A 373 27.40 -24.42 -1.53
C VAL A 373 26.49 -24.34 -0.30
N VAL A 374 25.95 -23.16 -0.03
CA VAL A 374 25.03 -22.93 1.09
C VAL A 374 23.60 -23.20 0.61
N SER A 375 22.95 -24.19 1.22
CA SER A 375 21.54 -24.50 0.94
C SER A 375 20.61 -23.51 1.63
N PHE A 376 19.63 -22.99 0.90
CA PHE A 376 18.55 -22.16 1.44
C PHE A 376 17.19 -22.67 0.97
N LYS A 377 16.11 -22.19 1.59
CA LYS A 377 14.73 -22.52 1.20
C LYS A 377 14.24 -21.50 0.17
N ASP A 378 14.21 -21.91 -1.10
CA ASP A 378 13.66 -21.12 -2.18
C ASP A 378 12.13 -21.00 -2.07
N ASN A 379 11.62 -19.79 -2.24
CA ASN A 379 10.19 -19.48 -2.21
C ASN A 379 9.63 -19.10 -3.59
N GLN A 380 10.40 -19.23 -4.68
CA GLN A 380 9.92 -19.07 -6.06
C GLN A 380 8.63 -19.86 -6.38
N PRO A 381 8.45 -21.12 -5.92
CA PRO A 381 7.19 -21.85 -6.19
C PRO A 381 5.95 -21.15 -5.62
N ILE A 382 6.08 -20.39 -4.53
CA ILE A 382 4.98 -19.64 -3.92
C ILE A 382 4.68 -18.38 -4.74
N ILE A 383 5.72 -17.70 -5.25
CA ILE A 383 5.58 -16.58 -6.18
C ILE A 383 4.86 -17.02 -7.45
N ASP A 384 5.26 -18.15 -8.03
CA ASP A 384 4.67 -18.68 -9.27
C ASP A 384 3.21 -19.11 -9.06
N LEU A 385 2.89 -19.72 -7.91
CA LEU A 385 1.51 -20.02 -7.52
C LEU A 385 0.62 -18.77 -7.51
N VAL A 386 1.13 -17.65 -6.99
CA VAL A 386 0.36 -16.41 -6.82
C VAL A 386 0.30 -15.58 -8.10
N ALA A 387 1.42 -15.42 -8.81
CA ALA A 387 1.59 -14.47 -9.92
C ALA A 387 2.27 -15.05 -11.19
N GLY A 388 2.59 -16.34 -11.22
CA GLY A 388 3.11 -17.04 -12.40
C GLY A 388 2.05 -17.33 -13.47
N THR A 389 2.29 -18.37 -14.29
CA THR A 389 1.35 -18.82 -15.32
C THR A 389 1.27 -20.35 -15.36
N PRO A 390 0.12 -20.97 -15.03
CA PRO A 390 -1.10 -20.35 -14.48
C PRO A 390 -0.94 -19.92 -13.01
N SER A 391 -1.67 -18.89 -12.57
CA SER A 391 -1.62 -18.39 -11.18
C SER A 391 -2.96 -18.02 -10.56
N LEU A 392 -2.99 -17.88 -9.24
CA LEU A 392 -4.18 -17.42 -8.49
C LEU A 392 -4.67 -16.05 -8.95
N LEU A 393 -3.76 -15.10 -9.22
CA LEU A 393 -4.14 -13.76 -9.70
C LEU A 393 -4.77 -13.83 -11.10
N GLN A 394 -4.24 -14.64 -12.02
CA GLN A 394 -4.84 -14.83 -13.34
C GLN A 394 -6.24 -15.44 -13.26
N LEU A 395 -6.43 -16.48 -12.42
CA LEU A 395 -7.75 -17.09 -12.22
C LEU A 395 -8.74 -16.10 -11.62
N LEU A 396 -8.29 -15.25 -10.68
CA LEU A 396 -9.10 -14.20 -10.09
C LEU A 396 -9.53 -13.17 -11.13
N GLU A 397 -8.60 -12.69 -11.96
CA GLU A 397 -8.86 -11.69 -13.00
C GLU A 397 -9.90 -12.17 -14.02
N VAL A 398 -9.79 -13.42 -14.48
CA VAL A 398 -10.78 -14.02 -15.39
C VAL A 398 -12.18 -13.98 -14.79
N GLN A 399 -12.33 -14.33 -13.51
CA GLN A 399 -13.64 -14.33 -12.85
C GLN A 399 -14.12 -12.92 -12.48
N ALA A 400 -13.18 -12.01 -12.23
CA ALA A 400 -13.45 -10.61 -11.90
C ALA A 400 -14.03 -9.85 -13.11
N VAL A 401 -13.58 -10.17 -14.33
CA VAL A 401 -14.16 -9.64 -15.58
C VAL A 401 -15.60 -10.13 -15.79
N LEU A 402 -15.87 -11.41 -15.50
CA LEU A 402 -17.22 -11.99 -15.65
C LEU A 402 -18.21 -11.42 -14.60
N ASN A 403 -17.73 -11.18 -13.38
CA ASN A 403 -18.46 -10.55 -12.28
C ASN A 403 -19.91 -11.04 -12.07
N THR A 404 -20.12 -12.35 -12.14
CA THR A 404 -21.41 -13.01 -11.91
C THR A 404 -21.55 -13.45 -10.45
N MET A 405 -22.77 -13.77 -10.02
CA MET A 405 -23.03 -14.30 -8.66
C MET A 405 -22.26 -15.59 -8.35
N THR A 406 -21.83 -16.33 -9.37
CA THR A 406 -21.06 -17.58 -9.23
C THR A 406 -19.55 -17.40 -9.37
N SER A 407 -19.08 -16.17 -9.64
CA SER A 407 -17.68 -15.92 -10.01
C SER A 407 -16.70 -16.30 -8.89
N VAL A 408 -17.05 -16.05 -7.62
CA VAL A 408 -16.21 -16.41 -6.48
C VAL A 408 -16.07 -17.94 -6.35
N ASP A 409 -17.18 -18.67 -6.42
CA ASP A 409 -17.16 -20.14 -6.39
C ASP A 409 -16.38 -20.72 -7.57
N ASN A 410 -16.55 -20.15 -8.76
CA ASN A 410 -15.83 -20.58 -9.95
C ASN A 410 -14.33 -20.31 -9.86
N PHE A 411 -13.92 -19.19 -9.25
CA PHE A 411 -12.52 -18.88 -8.96
C PHE A 411 -11.92 -19.94 -8.04
N VAL A 412 -12.54 -20.19 -6.89
CA VAL A 412 -12.03 -21.15 -5.90
C VAL A 412 -12.01 -22.58 -6.46
N ARG A 413 -13.06 -23.00 -7.18
CA ARG A 413 -13.10 -24.31 -7.85
C ARG A 413 -11.98 -24.47 -8.89
N SER A 414 -11.70 -23.42 -9.66
CA SER A 414 -10.61 -23.42 -10.64
C SER A 414 -9.26 -23.53 -9.95
N ALA A 415 -9.04 -22.74 -8.89
CA ALA A 415 -7.81 -22.81 -8.09
C ALA A 415 -7.59 -24.20 -7.46
N HIS A 416 -8.65 -24.79 -6.88
CA HIS A 416 -8.59 -26.15 -6.32
C HIS A 416 -8.28 -27.24 -7.34
N LYS A 417 -8.72 -27.05 -8.59
CA LYS A 417 -8.45 -27.99 -9.68
C LYS A 417 -7.02 -27.83 -10.17
N GLU A 418 -6.59 -26.59 -10.39
CA GLU A 418 -5.28 -26.25 -10.96
C GLU A 418 -4.14 -26.61 -9.99
N PHE A 419 -4.26 -26.18 -8.73
CA PHE A 419 -3.17 -26.28 -7.75
C PHE A 419 -3.29 -27.47 -6.80
N LYS A 420 -4.08 -28.49 -7.15
CA LYS A 420 -4.35 -29.66 -6.28
C LYS A 420 -3.08 -30.38 -5.79
N GLN A 421 -2.05 -30.44 -6.63
CA GLN A 421 -0.79 -31.12 -6.34
C GLN A 421 0.34 -30.15 -5.94
N HIS A 422 0.05 -28.84 -5.89
CA HIS A 422 1.07 -27.84 -5.59
C HIS A 422 1.46 -27.92 -4.10
N PRO A 423 2.76 -28.02 -3.76
CA PRO A 423 3.20 -28.30 -2.39
C PRO A 423 2.80 -27.20 -1.38
N ASN A 424 2.65 -25.95 -1.83
CA ASN A 424 2.27 -24.83 -0.99
C ASN A 424 0.79 -24.45 -1.08
N TYR A 425 -0.06 -25.26 -1.74
CA TYR A 425 -1.49 -24.98 -1.86
C TYR A 425 -2.31 -26.10 -1.21
N THR A 426 -3.22 -25.73 -0.31
CA THR A 426 -4.11 -26.68 0.34
C THR A 426 -5.56 -26.24 0.17
N ARG A 427 -6.42 -27.20 -0.24
CA ARG A 427 -7.88 -27.05 -0.20
C ARG A 427 -8.38 -27.31 1.24
N PRO A 428 -9.02 -26.34 1.91
CA PRO A 428 -9.63 -26.55 3.22
C PRO A 428 -10.79 -27.56 3.17
N LYS A 429 -11.12 -28.13 4.33
CA LYS A 429 -12.32 -28.99 4.46
C LYS A 429 -13.56 -28.11 4.53
N GLY A 430 -14.58 -28.45 3.73
CA GLY A 430 -15.86 -27.74 3.69
C GLY A 430 -16.18 -27.16 2.31
N ASP A 431 -17.32 -26.50 2.23
CA ASP A 431 -17.85 -25.89 0.98
C ASP A 431 -17.68 -24.36 0.96
N GLN A 432 -17.04 -23.78 1.98
CA GLN A 432 -16.76 -22.35 1.98
C GLN A 432 -15.77 -21.97 0.86
N PRO A 433 -15.96 -20.82 0.19
CA PRO A 433 -15.04 -20.35 -0.83
C PRO A 433 -13.74 -19.87 -0.17
N ALA A 434 -12.78 -20.78 0.01
CA ALA A 434 -11.53 -20.49 0.72
C ALA A 434 -10.37 -21.36 0.21
N PHE A 435 -9.14 -20.93 0.47
CA PHE A 435 -7.92 -21.70 0.18
C PHE A 435 -6.82 -21.40 1.22
N THR A 436 -5.82 -22.28 1.29
CA THR A 436 -4.68 -22.10 2.20
C THR A 436 -3.38 -22.10 1.41
N ILE A 437 -2.49 -21.15 1.73
CA ILE A 437 -1.13 -21.08 1.18
C ILE A 437 -0.12 -21.30 2.31
N SER A 438 0.84 -22.19 2.09
CA SER A 438 1.98 -22.40 2.99
C SER A 438 3.11 -21.44 2.59
N HIS A 439 3.08 -20.22 3.16
CA HIS A 439 4.06 -19.16 2.93
C HIS A 439 5.42 -19.44 3.57
N PHE A 440 6.44 -18.63 3.27
CA PHE A 440 7.75 -18.70 3.91
C PHE A 440 7.66 -18.55 5.45
N ALA A 441 6.74 -17.71 5.93
CA ALA A 441 6.53 -17.40 7.35
C ALA A 441 5.47 -18.29 8.04
N GLY A 442 4.72 -19.12 7.30
CA GLY A 442 3.70 -20.00 7.87
C GLY A 442 2.49 -20.24 6.98
N GLU A 443 1.56 -21.09 7.43
CA GLU A 443 0.33 -21.36 6.69
C GLU A 443 -0.73 -20.29 6.95
N VAL A 444 -1.37 -19.81 5.88
CA VAL A 444 -2.40 -18.78 5.97
C VAL A 444 -3.66 -19.25 5.25
N TYR A 445 -4.78 -19.26 5.98
CA TYR A 445 -6.11 -19.51 5.45
C TYR A 445 -6.72 -18.20 4.96
N TYR A 446 -7.12 -18.17 3.69
CA TYR A 446 -7.76 -17.03 3.03
C TYR A 446 -9.24 -17.30 2.75
N ASP A 447 -10.10 -16.42 3.23
CA ASP A 447 -11.51 -16.37 2.86
C ASP A 447 -11.67 -15.61 1.53
N ALA A 448 -12.09 -16.33 0.50
CA ALA A 448 -12.22 -15.80 -0.86
C ALA A 448 -13.58 -15.11 -1.13
N THR A 449 -14.50 -15.10 -0.16
CA THR A 449 -15.88 -14.60 -0.32
C THR A 449 -15.93 -13.22 -0.98
N GLU A 450 -15.03 -12.32 -0.59
CA GLU A 450 -15.02 -10.93 -1.09
C GLU A 450 -13.87 -10.63 -2.08
N PHE A 451 -13.09 -11.63 -2.49
CA PHE A 451 -11.89 -11.41 -3.33
C PHE A 451 -12.21 -10.66 -4.63
N ILE A 452 -13.27 -11.06 -5.33
CA ILE A 452 -13.64 -10.44 -6.61
C ILE A 452 -14.14 -9.00 -6.42
N ALA A 453 -14.98 -8.77 -5.41
CA ALA A 453 -15.49 -7.44 -5.12
C ALA A 453 -14.35 -6.48 -4.73
N LYS A 454 -13.41 -6.96 -3.91
CA LYS A 454 -12.23 -6.22 -3.48
C LYS A 454 -11.19 -6.04 -4.58
N ASN A 455 -11.07 -6.98 -5.52
CA ASN A 455 -10.18 -6.85 -6.67
C ASN A 455 -10.71 -5.86 -7.71
N ASN A 456 -12.03 -5.87 -7.96
CA ASN A 456 -12.62 -4.98 -8.95
C ASN A 456 -12.54 -3.50 -8.53
N ASP A 457 -12.63 -3.20 -7.22
CA ASP A 457 -12.42 -1.90 -6.55
C ASP A 457 -12.77 -0.63 -7.39
N SER A 458 -13.85 -0.71 -8.18
CA SER A 458 -14.19 0.30 -9.17
C SER A 458 -15.41 1.09 -8.73
N LEU A 459 -15.26 2.42 -8.69
CA LEU A 459 -16.38 3.33 -8.50
C LEU A 459 -17.21 3.42 -9.79
N THR A 460 -18.52 3.64 -9.69
CA THR A 460 -19.36 3.82 -10.87
C THR A 460 -18.95 5.09 -11.64
N GLY A 461 -19.09 5.08 -12.97
CA GLY A 461 -18.72 6.22 -13.81
C GLY A 461 -19.42 7.52 -13.40
N ASP A 462 -20.68 7.45 -12.98
CA ASP A 462 -21.46 8.61 -12.53
C ASP A 462 -20.85 9.27 -11.28
N LEU A 463 -20.37 8.47 -10.32
CA LEU A 463 -19.74 8.96 -9.10
C LEU A 463 -18.36 9.55 -9.40
N VAL A 464 -17.61 8.94 -10.32
CA VAL A 464 -16.34 9.49 -10.80
C VAL A 464 -16.56 10.84 -11.48
N GLU A 465 -17.57 10.96 -12.35
CA GLU A 465 -17.90 12.22 -13.03
C GLU A 465 -18.33 13.31 -12.04
N LEU A 466 -19.21 12.96 -11.08
CA LEU A 466 -19.68 13.88 -10.04
C LEU A 466 -18.50 14.56 -9.33
N PHE A 467 -17.54 13.78 -8.85
CA PHE A 467 -16.43 14.35 -8.10
C PHE A 467 -15.34 14.95 -8.99
N LYS A 468 -15.14 14.47 -10.22
CA LYS A 468 -14.09 15.03 -11.12
C LYS A 468 -14.49 16.32 -11.82
N VAL A 469 -15.80 16.57 -11.99
CA VAL A 469 -16.30 17.65 -12.85
C VAL A 469 -17.23 18.62 -12.09
N ARG A 470 -17.87 18.16 -11.02
CA ARG A 470 -18.99 18.88 -10.37
C ARG A 470 -18.81 19.07 -8.86
N SER A 471 -17.57 19.03 -8.36
CA SER A 471 -17.20 19.29 -6.97
C SER A 471 -16.51 20.65 -6.80
N ASN A 472 -16.04 20.98 -5.59
CA ASN A 472 -15.13 22.11 -5.40
C ASN A 472 -13.76 21.86 -6.08
N THR A 473 -13.01 22.94 -6.30
CA THR A 473 -11.71 22.92 -6.98
C THR A 473 -10.70 22.01 -6.29
N PHE A 474 -10.69 21.96 -4.96
CA PHE A 474 -9.76 21.10 -4.23
C PHE A 474 -10.05 19.61 -4.45
N VAL A 475 -11.32 19.19 -4.36
CA VAL A 475 -11.76 17.83 -4.67
C VAL A 475 -11.39 17.46 -6.11
N MET A 476 -11.63 18.35 -7.07
CA MET A 476 -11.20 18.11 -8.46
C MET A 476 -9.68 17.95 -8.57
N ASN A 477 -8.91 18.77 -7.85
CA ASN A 477 -7.44 18.68 -7.83
C ASN A 477 -6.95 17.35 -7.24
N ILE A 478 -7.50 16.89 -6.11
CA ILE A 478 -7.12 15.57 -5.54
C ILE A 478 -7.50 14.41 -6.46
N LEU A 479 -8.52 14.54 -7.30
CA LEU A 479 -8.97 13.46 -8.20
C LEU A 479 -8.31 13.46 -9.58
N ASN A 480 -7.88 14.64 -10.06
CA ASN A 480 -7.04 14.76 -11.26
C ASN A 480 -5.58 14.40 -10.98
N SER A 481 -5.23 14.28 -9.70
CA SER A 481 -4.10 13.50 -9.21
C SER A 481 -4.30 12.03 -9.61
N ARG A 482 -3.86 11.60 -10.79
CA ARG A 482 -3.70 10.16 -10.99
C ARG A 482 -2.69 9.66 -9.93
N PRO A 483 -2.99 8.60 -9.18
CA PRO A 483 -1.93 7.83 -8.56
C PRO A 483 -0.95 7.52 -9.69
N LYS A 484 0.34 7.83 -9.51
CA LYS A 484 1.35 7.25 -10.39
C LYS A 484 1.38 5.77 -10.05
N GLU A 485 0.45 4.99 -10.58
CA GLU A 485 0.70 3.59 -10.85
C GLU A 485 1.91 3.59 -11.78
N LEU A 486 2.98 2.90 -11.39
CA LEU A 486 4.15 2.77 -12.24
C LEU A 486 3.64 2.24 -13.59
N GLN A 487 3.67 3.10 -14.62
CA GLN A 487 3.86 2.59 -15.95
C GLN A 487 5.16 1.82 -15.89
N SER A 488 5.12 0.54 -16.28
CA SER A 488 6.29 -0.29 -16.45
C SER A 488 7.17 0.34 -17.53
N GLU A 489 7.95 1.35 -17.18
CA GLU A 489 9.20 1.68 -17.87
C GLU A 489 10.25 0.70 -17.35
N GLY A 490 10.04 -0.56 -17.70
CA GLY A 490 11.01 -1.62 -17.61
C GLY A 490 10.80 -2.44 -18.86
N GLU A 491 11.75 -2.38 -19.79
CA GLU A 491 11.91 -3.47 -20.75
C GLU A 491 11.83 -4.78 -19.97
N PRO A 492 11.11 -5.80 -20.45
CA PRO A 492 11.09 -7.09 -19.80
C PRO A 492 12.53 -7.51 -19.58
N GLY A 493 12.90 -7.64 -18.30
CA GLY A 493 14.24 -8.02 -17.90
C GLY A 493 14.68 -9.19 -18.77
N TYR A 494 15.83 -9.03 -19.39
CA TYR A 494 16.52 -10.01 -20.20
C TYR A 494 16.27 -11.42 -19.64
N ILE A 495 15.37 -12.15 -20.27
CA ILE A 495 15.27 -13.60 -20.13
C ILE A 495 16.45 -14.10 -20.96
N PRO A 496 17.46 -14.76 -20.37
CA PRO A 496 18.41 -15.48 -21.20
C PRO A 496 17.61 -16.55 -21.95
N GLU A 497 17.34 -16.31 -23.23
CA GLU A 497 17.17 -17.40 -24.19
C GLU A 497 18.47 -18.19 -24.16
N ASP A 498 18.47 -19.31 -23.44
CA ASP A 498 18.89 -20.58 -24.02
C ASP A 498 18.78 -21.69 -22.97
N GLY A 499 17.90 -22.64 -23.28
CA GLY A 499 17.97 -23.98 -22.73
C GLY A 499 19.24 -24.66 -23.19
N VAL A 500 20.35 -24.44 -22.49
CA VAL A 500 21.50 -25.33 -22.55
C VAL A 500 21.16 -26.55 -21.68
N LYS A 501 20.60 -27.57 -22.33
CA LYS A 501 20.66 -28.93 -21.80
C LYS A 501 22.12 -29.22 -21.44
N PRO A 502 22.41 -29.89 -20.31
CA PRO A 502 23.76 -30.36 -20.04
C PRO A 502 24.20 -31.21 -21.24
N LYS A 503 25.29 -30.81 -21.90
CA LYS A 503 25.98 -31.71 -22.82
C LYS A 503 26.46 -32.87 -21.96
N GLU A 504 26.00 -34.07 -22.27
CA GLU A 504 26.65 -35.29 -21.85
C GLU A 504 28.12 -35.20 -22.27
N ASP A 505 29.03 -35.31 -21.29
CA ASP A 505 30.46 -35.42 -21.55
C ASP A 505 30.71 -36.61 -22.48
N PRO A 506 31.47 -36.46 -23.57
CA PRO A 506 31.89 -37.61 -24.36
C PRO A 506 32.83 -38.46 -23.52
N GLU A 507 32.49 -39.74 -23.39
CA GLU A 507 33.30 -40.79 -22.78
C GLU A 507 34.81 -40.58 -23.02
N LEU A 508 35.54 -40.33 -21.93
CA LEU A 508 36.99 -40.46 -21.87
C LEU A 508 37.32 -41.95 -22.04
N ASP A 509 37.55 -42.34 -23.29
CA ASP A 509 38.05 -43.65 -23.70
C ASP A 509 39.49 -43.82 -23.17
N LEU A 510 39.61 -44.33 -21.94
CA LEU A 510 40.88 -44.68 -21.33
C LEU A 510 41.34 -46.07 -21.83
N PRO A 511 42.53 -46.19 -22.45
CA PRO A 511 43.01 -47.47 -22.96
C PRO A 511 43.32 -48.43 -21.81
N LEU A 512 42.64 -49.59 -21.81
CA LEU A 512 42.93 -50.71 -20.90
C LEU A 512 44.38 -51.19 -21.05
N PRO A 513 45.08 -51.52 -19.95
CA PRO A 513 46.45 -52.02 -20.01
C PRO A 513 46.50 -53.46 -20.57
N PRO A 514 47.62 -53.88 -21.18
CA PRO A 514 47.71 -55.16 -21.86
C PRO A 514 47.71 -56.33 -20.87
N LYS A 515 46.79 -57.27 -21.06
CA LYS A 515 46.80 -58.58 -20.38
C LYS A 515 48.04 -59.37 -20.80
N LYS A 516 48.99 -59.54 -19.89
CA LYS A 516 49.99 -60.61 -19.99
C LYS A 516 49.39 -61.93 -19.49
N ALA A 517 49.63 -62.94 -20.31
CA ALA A 517 49.14 -64.31 -20.23
C ALA A 517 49.72 -65.13 -19.06
N GLY A 518 49.02 -66.20 -18.69
CA GLY A 518 49.69 -67.42 -18.27
C GLY A 518 48.90 -68.42 -17.43
N ARG A 519 48.64 -69.58 -18.06
CA ARG A 519 48.41 -70.94 -17.49
C ARG A 519 47.00 -71.19 -16.93
N SER A 520 46.30 -72.26 -17.28
CA SER A 520 46.65 -73.57 -17.85
C SER A 520 45.64 -74.03 -18.89
#